data_AF-A0A972ALV1-F1
#
_entry.id   AF-A0A972ALV1-F1
#
_cell.length_a   1.000
_cell.length_b   1.000
_cell.length_c   1.000
_cell.angle_alpha   90.00
_cell.angle_beta   90.00
_cell.angle_gamma   90.00
#
_symmetry.space_group_name_H-M   'P 1'
#
loop_
_entity.id
_entity.type
_entity.pdbx_description
1 polymer ?
#
loop_
_entity_poly.entity_id
_entity_poly.type
_entity_poly.pdbx_seq_one_letter_code
_entity_poly.pdbx_strand_id
1 'polypeptide(L)'
;MYIRDSGKPGPVVMIVGGVHGNEPAGYTAAAQVKNWDIKKGKLIVLPKANKKAVERRTRTYNGDLNRDFPQGKNQSADTALARSIWSAVKKYDVDWLMDMHEGYGYCKRTKSVGQSLIYYPNSTTQTMAKAIVNNLNKGISTSYKKFSLFKYPVKGSLARAAGQYLGVHAFIFETCDDPALSTRVKYQTKAANTLLSRLGMR
;
A
#
# COMPACT_ATOMS: atom_id res chain seq x y z
N MET A 1 -4.59 -14.53 -1.61
CA MET A 1 -5.42 -13.43 -1.09
C MET A 1 -6.12 -13.95 0.15
N TYR A 2 -6.20 -13.13 1.20
CA TYR A 2 -6.86 -13.46 2.46
C TYR A 2 -7.98 -12.45 2.68
N ILE A 3 -9.14 -12.91 3.15
CA ILE A 3 -10.31 -12.06 3.37
C ILE A 3 -10.78 -12.30 4.80
N ARG A 4 -10.93 -11.22 5.55
CA ARG A 4 -11.62 -11.18 6.84
C ARG A 4 -12.86 -10.33 6.65
N ASP A 5 -14.02 -10.93 6.86
CA ASP A 5 -15.31 -10.23 6.83
C ASP A 5 -15.87 -10.28 8.26
N SER A 6 -16.20 -9.12 8.82
CA SER A 6 -16.75 -9.07 10.17
C SER A 6 -18.25 -9.42 10.22
N GLY A 7 -18.92 -9.54 9.07
CA GLY A 7 -20.38 -9.68 8.96
C GLY A 7 -21.16 -8.43 9.36
N LYS A 8 -20.48 -7.30 9.60
CA LYS A 8 -21.10 -6.03 10.01
C LYS A 8 -20.83 -4.94 8.97
N PRO A 9 -21.81 -4.07 8.66
CA PRO A 9 -21.60 -2.98 7.71
C PRO A 9 -20.38 -2.12 8.05
N GLY A 10 -19.58 -1.80 7.05
CA GLY A 10 -18.36 -1.02 7.18
C GLY A 10 -17.54 -1.04 5.89
N PRO A 11 -16.41 -0.30 5.84
CA PRO A 11 -15.64 -0.16 4.62
C PRO A 11 -14.90 -1.45 4.24
N VAL A 12 -14.60 -1.57 2.95
CA VAL A 12 -13.70 -2.59 2.39
C VAL A 12 -12.30 -2.00 2.24
N VAL A 13 -11.34 -2.54 2.99
CA VAL A 13 -9.94 -2.12 2.95
C VAL A 13 -9.09 -3.22 2.31
N MET A 14 -8.34 -2.87 1.28
CA MET A 14 -7.36 -3.73 0.64
C MET A 14 -5.93 -3.32 1.02
N ILE A 15 -5.16 -4.27 1.57
CA ILE A 15 -3.74 -4.12 1.86
C ILE A 15 -2.94 -5.02 0.92
N VAL A 16 -2.01 -4.42 0.19
CA VAL A 16 -1.18 -5.12 -0.80
C VAL A 16 0.28 -5.00 -0.41
N GLY A 17 1.03 -6.10 -0.49
CA GLY A 17 2.47 -6.12 -0.32
C GLY A 17 3.13 -6.99 -1.40
N GLY A 18 4.43 -6.78 -1.59
CA GLY A 18 5.22 -7.59 -2.51
C GLY A 18 4.83 -7.40 -3.98
N VAL A 19 4.46 -6.18 -4.37
CA VAL A 19 4.39 -5.79 -5.79
C VAL A 19 5.78 -5.92 -6.42
N HIS A 20 6.81 -5.44 -5.70
CA HIS A 20 8.20 -5.79 -5.96
C HIS A 20 8.70 -6.83 -4.96
N GLY A 21 9.52 -7.77 -5.42
CA GLY A 21 9.99 -8.89 -4.61
C GLY A 21 11.22 -8.61 -3.75
N ASN A 22 11.96 -7.53 -4.05
CA ASN A 22 13.12 -7.09 -3.27
C ASN A 22 12.77 -6.09 -2.16
N GLU A 23 11.49 -5.92 -1.85
CA GLU A 23 10.94 -4.98 -0.87
C GLU A 23 10.34 -5.76 0.34
N PRO A 24 11.20 -6.39 1.17
CA PRO A 24 10.78 -7.31 2.22
C PRO A 24 9.85 -6.77 3.29
N ALA A 25 9.91 -5.48 3.62
CA ALA A 25 9.08 -4.95 4.70
C ALA A 25 7.60 -4.97 4.33
N GLY A 26 7.26 -4.65 3.08
CA GLY A 26 5.87 -4.59 2.62
C GLY A 26 5.17 -5.94 2.70
N TYR A 27 5.75 -6.99 2.09
CA TYR A 27 5.14 -8.32 2.13
C TYR A 27 5.21 -8.99 3.51
N THR A 28 6.20 -8.66 4.34
CA THR A 28 6.30 -9.17 5.71
C THR A 28 5.23 -8.53 6.60
N ALA A 29 5.04 -7.21 6.50
CA ALA A 29 3.98 -6.51 7.21
C ALA A 29 2.59 -6.97 6.79
N ALA A 30 2.32 -7.09 5.49
CA ALA A 30 1.06 -7.60 4.99
C ALA A 30 0.79 -9.06 5.46
N ALA A 31 1.83 -9.89 5.59
CA ALA A 31 1.71 -11.24 6.15
C ALA A 31 1.35 -11.26 7.65
N GLN A 32 1.60 -10.17 8.39
CA GLN A 32 1.09 -9.98 9.75
C GLN A 32 -0.35 -9.46 9.73
N VAL A 33 -0.62 -8.45 8.89
CA VAL A 33 -1.94 -7.79 8.79
C VAL A 33 -3.05 -8.76 8.38
N LYS A 34 -2.77 -9.77 7.56
CA LYS A 34 -3.78 -10.79 7.19
C LYS A 34 -4.40 -11.54 8.39
N ASN A 35 -3.70 -11.56 9.53
CA ASN A 35 -4.14 -12.23 10.74
C ASN A 35 -4.85 -11.29 11.72
N TRP A 36 -5.05 -10.02 11.36
CA TRP A 36 -5.74 -9.07 12.25
C TRP A 36 -7.24 -9.26 12.20
N ASP A 37 -7.86 -9.25 13.38
CA ASP A 37 -9.30 -9.18 13.52
C ASP A 37 -9.82 -7.76 13.25
N ILE A 38 -11.05 -7.70 12.74
CA ILE A 38 -11.76 -6.46 12.44
C ILE A 38 -13.14 -6.46 13.09
N LYS A 39 -13.58 -5.29 13.53
CA LYS A 39 -14.86 -5.06 14.23
C LYS A 39 -16.03 -4.78 13.29
N LYS A 40 -15.75 -4.25 12.09
CA LYS A 40 -16.74 -3.94 11.04
C LYS A 40 -16.09 -3.94 9.65
N GLY A 41 -16.89 -4.11 8.60
CA GLY A 41 -16.44 -4.09 7.21
C GLY A 41 -15.63 -5.32 6.81
N LYS A 42 -14.76 -5.15 5.81
CA LYS A 42 -13.97 -6.24 5.21
C LYS A 42 -12.52 -5.84 5.04
N LEU A 43 -11.61 -6.72 5.46
CA LEU A 43 -10.17 -6.57 5.26
C LEU A 43 -9.68 -7.63 4.27
N ILE A 44 -9.19 -7.16 3.12
CA ILE A 44 -8.63 -7.97 2.05
C ILE A 44 -7.12 -7.77 2.06
N VAL A 45 -6.36 -8.85 2.16
CA VAL A 45 -4.89 -8.77 2.21
C VAL A 45 -4.28 -9.64 1.13
N LEU A 46 -3.40 -9.04 0.34
CA LEU A 46 -2.57 -9.71 -0.66
C LEU A 46 -1.09 -9.54 -0.28
N PRO A 47 -0.52 -10.43 0.56
CA PRO A 47 0.84 -10.23 1.07
C PRO A 47 1.94 -10.33 0.03
N LYS A 48 1.76 -11.16 -1.00
CA LYS A 48 2.75 -11.38 -2.06
C LYS A 48 2.06 -11.22 -3.41
N ALA A 49 1.88 -9.98 -3.86
CA ALA A 49 1.24 -9.67 -5.12
C ALA A 49 1.99 -10.31 -6.30
N ASN A 50 3.30 -10.08 -6.39
CA ASN A 50 4.20 -10.75 -7.32
C ASN A 50 4.95 -11.88 -6.62
N LYS A 51 4.26 -13.00 -6.38
CA LYS A 51 4.81 -14.16 -5.63
C LYS A 51 6.15 -14.64 -6.18
N LYS A 52 6.32 -14.71 -7.51
CA LYS A 52 7.56 -15.16 -8.14
C LYS A 52 8.72 -14.18 -7.92
N ALA A 53 8.48 -12.87 -8.02
CA ALA A 53 9.51 -11.87 -7.70
C ALA A 53 9.91 -11.96 -6.22
N VAL A 54 8.94 -12.12 -5.31
CA VAL A 54 9.20 -12.28 -3.86
C VAL A 54 10.04 -13.52 -3.58
N GLU A 55 9.75 -14.65 -4.20
CA GLU A 55 10.53 -15.90 -4.04
C GLU A 55 11.97 -15.74 -4.52
N ARG A 56 12.19 -14.94 -5.57
CA ARG A 56 13.52 -14.66 -6.12
C ARG A 56 14.24 -13.48 -5.47
N ARG A 57 13.56 -12.74 -4.59
CA ARG A 57 14.05 -11.48 -3.98
C ARG A 57 14.50 -10.46 -5.04
N THR A 58 13.84 -10.45 -6.20
CA THR A 58 14.10 -9.51 -7.29
C THR A 58 12.99 -8.47 -7.36
N ARG A 59 13.29 -7.27 -7.88
CA ARG A 59 12.27 -6.23 -8.06
C ARG A 59 11.11 -6.71 -8.93
N THR A 60 11.45 -7.40 -10.03
CA THR A 60 10.51 -7.84 -11.05
C THR A 60 10.69 -9.33 -11.33
N TYR A 61 9.74 -9.94 -12.07
CA TYR A 61 9.88 -11.29 -12.61
C TYR A 61 9.56 -11.31 -14.11
N ASN A 62 8.39 -10.79 -14.50
CA ASN A 62 7.96 -10.67 -15.90
C ASN A 62 7.50 -9.22 -16.16
N GLY A 63 8.42 -8.27 -16.04
CA GLY A 63 8.11 -6.83 -16.08
C GLY A 63 7.81 -6.23 -14.71
N ASP A 64 7.70 -4.91 -14.69
CA ASP A 64 7.39 -4.13 -13.49
C ASP A 64 5.87 -4.12 -13.29
N LEU A 65 5.38 -4.96 -12.36
CA LEU A 65 3.96 -5.02 -12.01
C LEU A 65 3.40 -3.65 -11.61
N ASN A 66 4.22 -2.76 -11.06
CA ASN A 66 3.84 -1.40 -10.70
C ASN A 66 3.77 -0.44 -11.92
N ARG A 67 3.79 -0.98 -13.14
CA ARG A 67 3.51 -0.29 -14.41
C ARG A 67 2.39 -0.93 -15.22
N ASP A 68 1.94 -2.13 -14.82
CA ASP A 68 0.99 -2.95 -15.58
C ASP A 68 -0.49 -2.64 -15.29
N PHE A 69 -0.81 -1.78 -14.32
CA PHE A 69 -2.20 -1.43 -14.01
C PHE A 69 -2.76 -0.39 -14.99
N PRO A 70 -4.10 -0.29 -15.14
CA PRO A 70 -4.71 0.56 -16.16
C PRO A 70 -4.21 2.00 -16.12
N GLN A 71 -3.90 2.54 -17.29
CA GLN A 71 -3.51 3.94 -17.48
C GLN A 71 -4.61 4.76 -18.17
N GLY A 72 -5.78 4.18 -18.41
CA GLY A 72 -7.00 4.84 -18.88
C GLY A 72 -8.26 4.17 -18.32
N LYS A 73 -9.38 4.90 -18.28
CA LYS A 73 -10.66 4.47 -17.67
C LYS A 73 -11.18 3.13 -18.21
N ASN A 74 -11.03 2.92 -19.51
CA ASN A 74 -11.51 1.71 -20.20
C ASN A 74 -10.36 0.76 -20.60
N GLN A 75 -9.13 1.02 -20.12
CA GLN A 75 -7.97 0.19 -20.43
C GLN A 75 -7.94 -1.03 -19.50
N SER A 76 -7.60 -2.19 -20.06
CA SER A 76 -7.26 -3.36 -19.25
C SER A 76 -5.87 -3.21 -18.63
N ALA A 77 -5.63 -3.95 -17.54
CA ALA A 77 -4.27 -4.12 -17.05
C ALA A 77 -3.45 -5.00 -18.03
N ASP A 78 -2.15 -4.78 -18.13
CA ASP A 78 -1.30 -5.28 -19.21
C ASP A 78 -0.98 -6.78 -19.05
N THR A 79 -0.72 -7.24 -17.83
CA THR A 79 -0.40 -8.64 -17.54
C THR A 79 -1.58 -9.40 -16.91
N ALA A 80 -1.59 -10.73 -17.03
CA ALA A 80 -2.63 -11.56 -16.42
C ALA A 80 -2.69 -11.37 -14.90
N LEU A 81 -1.52 -11.25 -14.25
CA LEU A 81 -1.43 -10.97 -12.82
C LEU A 81 -2.06 -9.60 -12.46
N ALA A 82 -1.68 -8.54 -13.18
CA ALA A 82 -2.25 -7.21 -12.96
C ALA A 82 -3.77 -7.21 -13.20
N ARG A 83 -4.26 -7.92 -14.22
CA ARG A 83 -5.71 -8.10 -14.48
C ARG A 83 -6.42 -8.82 -13.34
N SER A 84 -5.83 -9.86 -12.77
CA SER A 84 -6.42 -10.57 -11.62
C SER A 84 -6.50 -9.68 -10.37
N ILE A 85 -5.43 -8.94 -10.06
CA ILE A 85 -5.42 -8.01 -8.92
C ILE A 85 -6.43 -6.88 -9.15
N TRP A 86 -6.45 -6.29 -10.34
CA TRP A 86 -7.40 -5.24 -10.71
C TRP A 86 -8.86 -5.71 -10.64
N SER A 87 -9.12 -6.94 -11.09
CA SER A 87 -10.44 -7.55 -11.00
C SER A 87 -10.87 -7.76 -9.55
N ALA A 88 -9.94 -8.07 -8.64
CA ALA A 88 -10.24 -8.16 -7.22
C ALA A 88 -10.63 -6.79 -6.64
N VAL A 89 -9.91 -5.71 -6.97
CA VAL A 89 -10.27 -4.34 -6.52
C VAL A 89 -11.71 -4.00 -6.88
N LYS A 90 -12.11 -4.28 -8.12
CA LYS A 90 -13.48 -4.06 -8.60
C LYS A 90 -14.50 -5.01 -7.96
N LYS A 91 -14.20 -6.32 -7.95
CA LYS A 91 -15.12 -7.36 -7.46
C LYS A 91 -15.54 -7.14 -6.01
N TYR A 92 -14.64 -6.59 -5.19
CA TYR A 92 -14.89 -6.39 -3.77
C TYR A 92 -15.30 -4.95 -3.44
N ASP A 93 -15.52 -4.08 -4.44
CA ASP A 93 -15.89 -2.68 -4.24
C ASP A 93 -15.00 -1.99 -3.19
N VAL A 94 -13.67 -2.07 -3.40
CA VAL A 94 -12.69 -1.59 -2.43
C VAL A 94 -12.82 -0.08 -2.20
N ASP A 95 -13.06 0.32 -0.96
CA ASP A 95 -13.12 1.74 -0.56
C ASP A 95 -11.73 2.34 -0.33
N TRP A 96 -10.82 1.57 0.29
CA TRP A 96 -9.47 2.01 0.65
C TRP A 96 -8.41 1.01 0.21
N LEU A 97 -7.33 1.53 -0.36
CA LEU A 97 -6.20 0.71 -0.82
C LEU A 97 -4.87 1.26 -0.29
N MET A 98 -4.14 0.43 0.45
CA MET A 98 -2.76 0.70 0.85
C MET A 98 -1.83 -0.29 0.16
N ASP A 99 -0.97 0.23 -0.71
CA ASP A 99 0.05 -0.54 -1.41
C ASP A 99 1.41 -0.34 -0.72
N MET A 100 1.96 -1.40 -0.12
CA MET A 100 3.15 -1.37 0.74
C MET A 100 4.42 -1.61 -0.06
N HIS A 101 5.28 -0.60 -0.14
CA HIS A 101 6.53 -0.58 -0.90
C HIS A 101 7.72 -0.15 -0.03
N GLU A 102 8.91 -0.23 -0.62
CA GLU A 102 10.13 0.35 -0.07
C GLU A 102 10.91 1.14 -1.13
N GLY A 103 11.51 2.26 -0.71
CA GLY A 103 12.33 3.11 -1.55
C GLY A 103 13.76 3.22 -1.03
N TYR A 104 14.73 3.29 -1.94
CA TYR A 104 16.14 3.37 -1.59
C TYR A 104 16.46 4.68 -0.85
N GLY A 105 17.02 4.64 0.35
CA GLY A 105 17.38 5.85 1.10
C GLY A 105 16.21 6.79 1.44
N TYR A 106 16.52 7.84 2.21
CA TYR A 106 15.51 8.80 2.65
C TYR A 106 15.21 9.85 1.55
N CYS A 107 13.93 10.11 1.27
CA CYS A 107 13.50 11.08 0.26
C CYS A 107 13.95 12.53 0.54
N LYS A 108 14.32 12.84 1.80
CA LYS A 108 14.86 14.15 2.20
C LYS A 108 16.38 14.28 1.97
N ARG A 109 17.04 13.21 1.52
CA ARG A 109 18.49 13.17 1.25
C ARG A 109 18.85 12.63 -0.12
N THR A 110 17.88 12.06 -0.83
CA THR A 110 18.07 11.36 -2.10
C THR A 110 16.95 11.72 -3.07
N LYS A 111 17.08 11.32 -4.33
CA LYS A 111 16.00 11.44 -5.34
C LYS A 111 14.91 10.35 -5.23
N SER A 112 15.01 9.49 -4.22
CA SER A 112 14.07 8.41 -3.97
C SER A 112 12.78 8.90 -3.30
N VAL A 113 11.82 7.99 -3.18
CA VAL A 113 10.58 8.16 -2.43
C VAL A 113 10.60 7.45 -1.07
N GLY A 114 11.72 6.85 -0.67
CA GLY A 114 11.83 6.15 0.61
C GLY A 114 11.47 7.05 1.80
N GLN A 115 10.72 6.51 2.75
CA GLN A 115 10.16 7.24 3.89
C GLN A 115 9.09 8.26 3.48
N SER A 116 8.09 7.82 2.72
CA SER A 116 6.97 8.67 2.29
C SER A 116 5.64 7.94 2.22
N LEU A 117 4.56 8.69 2.08
CA LEU A 117 3.25 8.20 1.69
C LEU A 117 2.79 9.01 0.47
N ILE A 118 2.53 8.31 -0.63
CA ILE A 118 2.17 8.88 -1.92
C ILE A 118 0.71 8.58 -2.21
N TYR A 119 -0.17 9.58 -2.17
CA TYR A 119 -1.62 9.37 -2.29
C TYR A 119 -2.20 9.92 -3.59
N TYR A 120 -3.26 9.27 -4.10
CA TYR A 120 -4.04 9.87 -5.18
C TYR A 120 -4.87 11.04 -4.63
N PRO A 121 -4.81 12.25 -5.21
CA PRO A 121 -5.42 13.43 -4.60
C PRO A 121 -6.95 13.37 -4.51
N ASN A 122 -7.43 13.23 -3.27
CA ASN A 122 -8.81 13.37 -2.83
C ASN A 122 -8.77 13.90 -1.39
N SER A 123 -9.72 14.74 -0.97
CA SER A 123 -9.71 15.40 0.35
C SER A 123 -9.75 14.41 1.51
N THR A 124 -10.59 13.36 1.41
CA THR A 124 -10.68 12.27 2.39
C THR A 124 -9.38 11.48 2.44
N THR A 125 -8.82 11.11 1.28
CA THR A 125 -7.53 10.39 1.20
C THR A 125 -6.39 11.23 1.79
N GLN A 126 -6.34 12.53 1.50
CA GLN A 126 -5.34 13.45 2.05
C GLN A 126 -5.44 13.54 3.58
N THR A 127 -6.65 13.58 4.12
CA THR A 127 -6.89 13.66 5.57
C THR A 127 -6.38 12.41 6.27
N MET A 128 -6.68 11.22 5.73
CA MET A 128 -6.16 9.96 6.24
C MET A 128 -4.64 9.88 6.11
N ALA A 129 -4.08 10.25 4.95
CA ALA A 129 -2.65 10.24 4.70
C ALA A 129 -1.88 11.13 5.70
N LYS A 130 -2.38 12.35 5.96
CA LYS A 130 -1.84 13.23 7.00
C LYS A 130 -1.89 12.58 8.39
N ALA A 131 -3.01 11.95 8.74
CA ALA A 131 -3.14 11.29 10.04
C ALA A 131 -2.13 10.14 10.23
N ILE A 132 -1.92 9.32 9.18
CA ILE A 132 -0.92 8.24 9.16
C ILE A 132 0.49 8.81 9.35
N VAL A 133 0.88 9.77 8.50
CA VAL A 133 2.22 10.38 8.55
C VAL A 133 2.48 11.08 9.88
N ASN A 134 1.50 11.83 10.40
CA ASN A 134 1.62 12.47 11.70
C ASN A 134 1.79 11.45 12.83
N ASN A 135 1.03 10.35 12.83
CA ASN A 135 1.16 9.32 13.85
C ASN A 135 2.52 8.61 13.82
N LEU A 136 3.06 8.34 12.63
CA LEU A 136 4.40 7.78 12.47
C LEU A 136 5.47 8.74 12.98
N ASN A 137 5.40 10.01 12.55
CA ASN A 137 6.41 11.02 12.84
C ASN A 137 6.49 11.42 14.32
N LYS A 138 5.47 11.15 15.14
CA LYS A 138 5.55 11.29 16.61
C LYS A 138 6.71 10.49 17.22
N GLY A 139 7.07 9.35 16.62
CA GLY A 139 8.13 8.47 17.11
C GLY A 139 9.49 8.66 16.42
N ILE A 140 9.66 9.71 15.61
CA ILE A 140 10.87 9.93 14.81
C ILE A 140 11.42 11.32 15.11
N SER A 141 12.53 11.38 15.84
CA SER A 141 13.20 12.64 16.21
C SER A 141 13.99 13.25 15.06
N THR A 142 14.75 12.43 14.32
CA THR A 142 15.62 12.91 13.23
C THR A 142 14.81 13.42 12.04
N SER A 143 14.94 14.71 11.72
CA SER A 143 14.09 15.40 10.71
C SER A 143 14.10 14.74 9.33
N TYR A 144 15.28 14.35 8.82
CA TYR A 144 15.39 13.72 7.49
C TYR A 144 14.81 12.29 7.44
N LYS A 145 14.59 11.64 8.61
CA LYS A 145 13.97 10.32 8.73
C LYS A 145 12.45 10.38 8.89
N LYS A 146 11.87 11.57 9.07
CA LYS A 146 10.41 11.73 9.17
C LYS A 146 9.75 11.48 7.82
N PHE A 147 8.64 10.75 7.81
CA PHE A 147 7.80 10.50 6.65
C PHE A 147 7.33 11.80 6.00
N SER A 148 7.38 11.81 4.67
CA SER A 148 6.88 12.90 3.82
C SER A 148 5.57 12.52 3.13
N LEU A 149 4.80 13.52 2.70
CA LEU A 149 3.61 13.31 1.86
C LEU A 149 3.90 13.73 0.43
N PHE A 150 3.61 12.84 -0.51
CA PHE A 150 3.62 13.15 -1.94
C PHE A 150 2.24 12.89 -2.55
N LYS A 151 1.97 13.57 -3.66
CA LYS A 151 0.77 13.35 -4.46
C LYS A 151 1.12 12.47 -5.64
N TYR A 152 0.10 11.84 -6.20
CA TYR A 152 0.14 11.16 -7.48
C TYR A 152 1.09 9.94 -7.47
N PRO A 153 0.59 8.76 -7.06
CA PRO A 153 1.31 7.53 -7.30
C PRO A 153 1.62 7.40 -8.80
N VAL A 154 2.72 6.70 -9.11
CA VAL A 154 3.23 6.59 -10.48
C VAL A 154 2.18 6.01 -11.43
N LYS A 155 2.13 6.50 -12.67
CA LYS A 155 1.23 5.92 -13.69
C LYS A 155 1.53 4.44 -13.89
N GLY A 156 0.46 3.65 -14.05
CA GLY A 156 0.56 2.19 -14.13
C GLY A 156 0.69 1.49 -12.78
N SER A 157 0.74 2.21 -11.65
CA SER A 157 0.66 1.60 -10.31
C SER A 157 -0.77 1.24 -9.92
N LEU A 158 -0.91 0.25 -9.03
CA LEU A 158 -2.18 -0.17 -8.47
C LEU A 158 -2.89 1.00 -7.78
N ALA A 159 -2.18 1.70 -6.90
CA ALA A 159 -2.73 2.83 -6.16
C ALA A 159 -3.17 3.97 -7.09
N ARG A 160 -2.41 4.26 -8.15
CA ARG A 160 -2.79 5.29 -9.12
C ARG A 160 -4.04 4.89 -9.87
N ALA A 161 -4.09 3.69 -10.42
CA ALA A 161 -5.22 3.20 -11.18
C ALA A 161 -6.50 3.16 -10.33
N ALA A 162 -6.41 2.62 -9.11
CA ALA A 162 -7.55 2.51 -8.20
C ALA A 162 -8.12 3.89 -7.84
N GLY A 163 -7.26 4.84 -7.46
CA GLY A 163 -7.72 6.19 -7.13
C GLY A 163 -8.25 6.96 -8.34
N GLN A 164 -7.59 6.86 -9.49
CA GLN A 164 -7.95 7.65 -10.66
C GLN A 164 -9.19 7.11 -11.40
N TYR A 165 -9.35 5.80 -11.50
CA TYR A 165 -10.36 5.19 -12.38
C TYR A 165 -11.52 4.52 -11.65
N LEU A 166 -11.39 4.25 -10.34
CA LEU A 166 -12.44 3.66 -9.52
C LEU A 166 -12.87 4.54 -8.35
N GLY A 167 -12.21 5.67 -8.11
CA GLY A 167 -12.51 6.55 -6.98
C GLY A 167 -12.07 6.00 -5.61
N VAL A 168 -11.30 4.90 -5.58
CA VAL A 168 -10.79 4.29 -4.35
C VAL A 168 -9.88 5.28 -3.61
N HIS A 169 -10.00 5.35 -2.29
CA HIS A 169 -9.05 6.10 -1.47
C HIS A 169 -7.71 5.34 -1.38
N ALA A 170 -6.82 5.62 -2.34
CA ALA A 170 -5.63 4.82 -2.57
C ALA A 170 -4.31 5.57 -2.35
N PHE A 171 -3.32 4.86 -1.80
CA PHE A 171 -1.96 5.37 -1.62
C PHE A 171 -0.90 4.26 -1.62
N ILE A 172 0.32 4.64 -2.02
CA ILE A 172 1.54 3.87 -1.79
C ILE A 172 2.14 4.31 -0.46
N PHE A 173 2.62 3.36 0.33
CA PHE A 173 3.35 3.62 1.56
C PHE A 173 4.78 3.07 1.46
N GLU A 174 5.74 3.98 1.54
CA GLU A 174 7.16 3.73 1.31
C GLU A 174 7.96 3.81 2.61
N THR A 175 8.56 2.70 3.05
CA THR A 175 9.66 2.77 4.02
C THR A 175 10.98 3.04 3.29
N CYS A 176 11.88 3.80 3.92
CA CYS A 176 13.29 3.77 3.51
C CYS A 176 13.84 2.35 3.75
N ASP A 177 14.72 1.85 2.88
CA ASP A 177 15.35 0.54 3.02
C ASP A 177 16.56 0.51 3.98
N ASP A 178 17.11 1.68 4.36
CA ASP A 178 18.26 1.79 5.29
C ASP A 178 18.01 1.17 6.69
N PRO A 179 16.86 1.37 7.37
CA PRO A 179 16.65 0.79 8.69
C PRO A 179 16.55 -0.74 8.67
N ALA A 180 16.82 -1.36 9.83
CA ALA A 180 16.58 -2.79 10.02
C ALA A 180 15.16 -3.20 9.57
N LEU A 181 15.03 -4.40 8.98
CA LEU A 181 13.75 -4.91 8.46
C LEU A 181 12.62 -4.84 9.51
N SER A 182 12.91 -5.16 10.77
CA SER A 182 11.94 -5.08 11.87
C SER A 182 11.38 -3.67 12.06
N THR A 183 12.20 -2.63 11.93
CA THR A 183 11.78 -1.23 11.99
C THR A 183 10.89 -0.86 10.81
N ARG A 184 11.27 -1.29 9.59
CA ARG A 184 10.49 -1.04 8.38
C ARG A 184 9.12 -1.72 8.46
N VAL A 185 9.07 -2.99 8.87
CA VAL A 185 7.83 -3.75 9.14
C VAL A 185 6.97 -3.08 10.22
N LYS A 186 7.58 -2.56 11.29
CA LYS A 186 6.86 -1.81 12.34
C LYS A 186 6.22 -0.54 11.80
N TYR A 187 6.86 0.18 10.89
CA TYR A 187 6.25 1.36 10.27
C TYR A 187 5.08 0.99 9.35
N GLN A 188 5.25 -0.02 8.50
CA GLN A 188 4.20 -0.53 7.61
C GLN A 188 2.95 -0.98 8.40
N THR A 189 3.14 -1.77 9.46
CA THR A 189 2.03 -2.20 10.32
C THR A 189 1.44 -1.04 11.12
N LYS A 190 2.23 -0.10 11.64
CA LYS A 190 1.70 1.10 12.31
C LYS A 190 0.83 1.95 11.37
N ALA A 191 1.22 2.08 10.10
CA ALA A 191 0.42 2.76 9.08
C ALA A 191 -0.91 2.05 8.82
N ALA A 192 -0.88 0.73 8.57
CA ALA A 192 -2.09 -0.08 8.40
C ALA A 192 -3.01 -0.02 9.63
N ASN A 193 -2.45 -0.09 10.84
CA ASN A 193 -3.25 0.03 12.06
C ASN A 193 -3.90 1.41 12.18
N THR A 194 -3.17 2.47 11.84
CA THR A 194 -3.73 3.84 11.86
C THR A 194 -4.88 3.98 10.87
N LEU A 195 -4.74 3.44 9.66
CA LEU A 195 -5.81 3.39 8.65
C LEU A 195 -7.05 2.68 9.22
N LEU A 196 -6.90 1.43 9.65
CA LEU A 196 -8.01 0.60 10.11
C LEU A 196 -8.71 1.17 11.36
N SER A 197 -7.94 1.68 12.34
CA SER A 197 -8.52 2.27 13.55
C SER A 197 -9.29 3.56 13.26
N ARG A 198 -8.80 4.41 12.35
CA ARG A 198 -9.53 5.63 11.97
C ARG A 198 -10.79 5.35 11.16
N LEU A 199 -10.86 4.20 10.48
CA LEU A 199 -12.07 3.69 9.85
C LEU A 199 -13.01 2.99 10.86
N GLY A 200 -12.60 2.87 12.12
CA GLY A 200 -13.33 2.17 13.18
C GLY A 200 -13.38 0.65 12.98
N MET A 201 -12.49 0.09 12.15
CA MET A 201 -12.39 -1.36 11.94
C MET A 201 -11.59 -2.04 13.05
N ARG A 202 -10.77 -1.31 13.82
CA ARG A 202 -9.97 -1.83 14.94
C ARG A 202 -10.01 -0.89 16.13
#